data_AF-A0A7J7ILA7-F1
#
_entry.id   AF-A0A7J7ILA7-F1
#
_cell.length_a   1.000
_cell.length_b   1.000
_cell.length_c   1.000
_cell.angle_alpha   90.00
_cell.angle_beta   90.00
_cell.angle_gamma   90.00
#
_symmetry.space_group_name_H-M   'P 1'
#
loop_
_entity.id
_entity.type
_entity.pdbx_description
1 polymer ?
#
loop_
_entity_poly.entity_id
_entity_poly.type
_entity_poly.pdbx_seq_one_letter_code
_entity_poly.pdbx_strand_id
1 'polypeptide(L)'
;MSVVVQVDDGEPIEQTSWYALAKGSPESIRSCLREIPGEYDERYRKLAMEGMRVIALAVKRLPAELTRSDARRLNRNAIESELDFAGFASFRCPARADSRAAIKMLRNSKHLVTMITGDALLTALHVALETGICSRRKKTLVLSRAPQSSCGSTFIWIKPSHFLRGKLDCGRGFVAEELPSLRAEYNLAITGDILNDYRRFEPNSKSLVLSIQVFARMIPSQKESVIIDLKDAGLYCLMCGDGTNDVGALKQAHVGVALLQSTNSDHVSDTSLTEGRPATSRYFAKQGHMRFL
;
A
#
# COMPACT_ATOMS: atom_id res chain seq x y z
N MET A 1 -10.14 4.97 12.15
CA MET A 1 -11.61 5.13 12.31
C MET A 1 -11.94 4.71 13.71
N SER A 2 -12.60 5.57 14.46
CA SER A 2 -13.01 5.32 15.83
C SER A 2 -14.54 5.41 15.95
N VAL A 3 -15.12 4.65 16.87
CA VAL A 3 -16.54 4.62 17.20
C VAL A 3 -16.68 4.56 18.71
N VAL A 4 -17.62 5.32 19.27
CA VAL A 4 -17.98 5.23 20.68
C VAL A 4 -19.27 4.42 20.78
N VAL A 5 -19.27 3.41 21.65
CA VAL A 5 -20.41 2.52 21.88
C VAL A 5 -20.75 2.47 23.36
N GLN A 6 -22.05 2.36 23.64
CA GLN A 6 -22.59 2.04 24.96
C GLN A 6 -22.87 0.53 24.96
N VAL A 7 -22.35 -0.18 25.96
CA VAL A 7 -22.54 -1.62 26.14
C VAL A 7 -23.34 -1.83 27.41
N ASP A 8 -24.34 -2.70 27.31
CA ASP A 8 -25.15 -3.18 28.42
C ASP A 8 -24.63 -4.57 28.81
N ASP A 9 -24.07 -4.69 30.01
CA ASP A 9 -23.38 -5.89 30.46
C ASP A 9 -24.37 -6.98 30.98
N GLY A 10 -25.68 -6.71 30.98
CA GLY A 10 -26.72 -7.71 31.26
C GLY A 10 -26.84 -8.17 32.72
N GLU A 11 -26.06 -7.57 33.63
CA GLU A 11 -26.13 -7.79 35.07
C GLU A 11 -27.32 -6.99 35.68
N PRO A 12 -27.94 -7.47 36.79
CA PRO A 12 -29.17 -6.91 37.36
C PRO A 12 -29.03 -5.50 37.95
N ILE A 13 -27.84 -4.91 37.92
CA ILE A 13 -27.58 -3.51 38.26
C ILE A 13 -27.18 -2.84 36.96
N GLU A 14 -27.97 -1.87 36.49
CA GLU A 14 -27.78 -1.08 35.26
C GLU A 14 -26.41 -0.36 35.21
N GLN A 15 -25.32 -1.10 35.01
CA GLN A 15 -23.99 -0.54 34.76
C GLN A 15 -23.76 -0.50 33.26
N THR A 16 -24.26 0.56 32.63
CA THR A 16 -23.89 0.81 31.23
C THR A 16 -22.42 1.25 31.16
N SER A 17 -21.61 0.47 30.45
CA SER A 17 -20.20 0.78 30.21
C SER A 17 -20.01 1.44 28.85
N TRP A 18 -19.19 2.49 28.79
CA TRP A 18 -18.86 3.17 27.54
C TRP A 18 -17.50 2.73 27.01
N TYR A 19 -17.41 2.46 25.72
CA TYR A 19 -16.18 2.05 25.05
C TYR A 19 -15.92 2.90 23.80
N ALA A 20 -14.67 3.31 23.65
CA ALA A 20 -14.12 3.78 22.40
C ALA A 20 -13.43 2.61 21.68
N LEU A 21 -13.89 2.30 20.47
CA LEU A 21 -13.31 1.27 19.61
C LEU A 21 -12.60 1.95 18.44
N ALA A 22 -11.34 1.60 18.20
CA ALA A 22 -10.55 2.13 17.10
C ALA A 22 -10.05 1.01 16.20
N LYS A 23 -10.14 1.23 14.89
CA LYS A 23 -9.50 0.41 13.86
C LYS A 23 -8.66 1.27 12.91
N GLY A 24 -7.51 0.77 12.53
CA GLY A 24 -6.59 1.51 11.65
C GLY A 24 -5.45 0.64 11.14
N SER A 25 -4.51 1.27 10.42
CA SER A 25 -3.27 0.57 10.09
C SER A 25 -2.44 0.35 11.36
N PRO A 26 -1.58 -0.68 11.39
CA PRO A 26 -0.78 -0.98 12.57
C PRO A 26 0.09 0.17 13.05
N GLU A 27 0.60 1.01 12.15
CA GLU A 27 1.41 2.18 12.49
C GLU A 27 0.58 3.30 13.11
N SER A 28 -0.63 3.56 12.59
CA SER A 28 -1.52 4.59 13.12
C SER A 28 -2.10 4.22 14.48
N ILE A 29 -2.45 2.95 14.69
CA ILE A 29 -2.92 2.51 16.01
C ILE A 29 -1.78 2.51 17.02
N ARG A 30 -0.57 2.09 16.61
CA ARG A 30 0.62 2.08 17.47
C ARG A 30 0.91 3.44 18.11
N SER A 31 0.71 4.55 17.39
CA SER A 31 0.89 5.91 17.95
C SER A 31 -0.19 6.33 18.94
N CYS A 32 -1.33 5.64 18.96
CA CYS A 32 -2.46 5.92 19.83
C CYS A 32 -2.51 5.00 21.06
N LEU A 33 -1.65 3.97 21.14
CA LEU A 33 -1.64 3.03 22.24
C LEU A 33 -1.03 3.63 23.50
N ARG A 34 -1.61 3.30 24.66
CA ARG A 34 -1.03 3.62 25.97
C ARG A 34 0.27 2.84 26.21
N GLU A 35 0.21 1.54 25.99
CA GLU A 35 1.34 0.63 26.11
C GLU A 35 1.42 -0.23 24.85
N ILE A 36 2.62 -0.37 24.28
CA ILE A 36 2.84 -1.17 23.08
C ILE A 36 3.28 -2.58 23.53
N PRO A 37 2.51 -3.64 23.21
CA PRO A 37 2.91 -5.00 23.54
C PRO A 37 4.27 -5.34 22.90
N GLY A 38 5.16 -6.03 23.65
CA GLY A 38 6.52 -6.33 23.17
C GLY A 38 6.56 -7.10 21.83
N GLU A 39 5.58 -7.95 21.56
CA GLU A 39 5.47 -8.73 20.31
C GLU A 39 4.74 -7.99 19.16
N TYR A 40 4.25 -6.77 19.38
CA TYR A 40 3.40 -6.06 18.42
C TYR A 40 4.07 -5.90 17.05
N ASP A 41 5.26 -5.31 17.04
CA ASP A 41 6.00 -5.01 15.82
C ASP A 41 6.48 -6.30 15.11
N GLU A 42 6.81 -7.35 15.87
CA GLU A 42 7.21 -8.64 15.33
C GLU A 42 6.04 -9.41 14.69
N ARG A 43 4.89 -9.45 15.37
CA ARG A 43 3.67 -10.08 14.82
C ARG A 43 3.17 -9.34 13.59
N TYR A 44 3.10 -8.01 13.63
CA TYR A 44 2.75 -7.21 12.46
C TYR A 44 3.69 -7.52 11.28
N ARG A 45 5.00 -7.50 11.53
CA ARG A 45 6.02 -7.81 10.54
C ARG A 45 5.80 -9.18 9.90
N LYS A 46 5.56 -10.22 10.71
CA LYS A 46 5.33 -11.58 10.21
C LYS A 46 4.13 -11.63 9.27
N LEU A 47 2.98 -11.12 9.72
CA LEU A 47 1.74 -11.09 8.93
C LEU A 47 1.91 -10.30 7.62
N ALA A 48 2.54 -9.13 7.68
CA ALA A 48 2.75 -8.30 6.50
C ALA A 48 3.73 -8.94 5.49
N MET A 49 4.76 -9.64 5.97
CA MET A 49 5.69 -10.39 5.10
C MET A 49 5.04 -11.63 4.47
N GLU A 50 3.98 -12.16 5.07
CA GLU A 50 3.13 -13.20 4.48
C GLU A 50 2.13 -12.64 3.46
N GLY A 51 2.19 -11.33 3.16
CA GLY A 51 1.30 -10.68 2.19
C GLY A 51 -0.09 -10.39 2.74
N MET A 52 -0.28 -10.49 4.05
CA MET A 52 -1.59 -10.22 4.67
C MET A 52 -1.84 -8.72 4.75
N ARG A 53 -3.09 -8.33 4.53
CA ARG A 53 -3.59 -7.01 4.88
C ARG A 53 -3.94 -7.01 6.36
N VAL A 54 -3.18 -6.26 7.16
CA VAL A 54 -3.31 -6.23 8.62
C VAL A 54 -4.02 -4.95 9.06
N ILE A 55 -5.02 -5.10 9.91
CA ILE A 55 -5.75 -4.02 10.59
C ILE A 55 -5.52 -4.18 12.09
N ALA A 56 -5.07 -3.13 12.75
CA ALA A 56 -4.95 -3.11 14.20
C ALA A 56 -6.25 -2.62 14.83
N LEU A 57 -6.64 -3.29 15.92
CA LEU A 57 -7.82 -3.01 16.71
C LEU A 57 -7.37 -2.58 18.11
N ALA A 58 -7.97 -1.52 18.61
CA ALA A 58 -7.70 -1.01 19.96
C ALA A 58 -8.99 -0.54 20.61
N VAL A 59 -9.04 -0.61 21.93
CA VAL A 59 -10.21 -0.31 22.76
C VAL A 59 -9.80 0.60 23.91
N LYS A 60 -10.70 1.48 24.34
CA LYS A 60 -10.52 2.29 25.55
C LYS A 60 -11.83 2.36 26.30
N ARG A 61 -11.80 2.06 27.59
CA ARG A 61 -12.95 2.26 28.47
C ARG A 61 -13.10 3.75 28.76
N LEU A 62 -14.30 4.27 28.59
CA LEU A 62 -14.66 5.65 28.90
C LEU A 62 -15.35 5.72 30.28
N PRO A 63 -15.39 6.90 30.92
CA PRO A 63 -16.07 7.08 32.21
C PRO A 63 -17.54 6.61 32.17
N ALA A 64 -18.00 5.95 33.23
CA ALA A 64 -19.36 5.37 33.30
C ALA A 64 -20.46 6.43 33.34
N GLU A 65 -20.17 7.64 33.84
CA GLU A 65 -21.12 8.75 33.98
C GLU A 65 -21.36 9.53 32.67
N LEU A 66 -20.87 9.04 31.53
CA LEU A 66 -21.03 9.73 30.26
C LEU A 66 -22.48 9.68 29.77
N THR A 67 -23.05 10.84 29.43
CA THR A 67 -24.33 10.88 28.73
C THR A 67 -24.15 10.71 27.21
N ARG A 68 -25.22 10.31 26.51
CA ARG A 68 -25.22 10.25 25.03
C ARG A 68 -24.91 11.60 24.37
N SER A 69 -25.30 12.70 25.01
CA SER A 69 -25.02 14.06 24.55
C SER A 69 -23.54 14.40 24.67
N ASP A 70 -22.90 13.98 25.75
CA ASP A 70 -21.46 14.20 25.98
C ASP A 70 -20.62 13.34 25.03
N ALA A 71 -21.04 12.09 24.79
CA ALA A 71 -20.37 11.18 23.85
C ALA A 71 -20.28 11.77 22.43
N ARG A 72 -21.30 12.51 21.99
CA ARG A 72 -21.31 13.19 20.68
C ARG A 72 -20.41 14.43 20.62
N ARG A 73 -20.11 15.05 21.77
CA ARG A 73 -19.26 16.24 21.89
C ARG A 73 -17.79 15.89 22.10
N LEU A 74 -17.47 14.61 22.34
CA LEU A 74 -16.11 14.16 22.52
C LEU A 74 -15.27 14.47 21.29
N ASN A 75 -14.11 15.09 21.54
CA ASN A 75 -13.14 15.33 20.50
C ASN A 75 -12.50 14.01 20.06
N ARG A 76 -12.40 13.81 18.75
CA ARG A 76 -11.76 12.64 18.14
C ARG A 76 -10.35 12.37 18.67
N ASN A 77 -9.56 13.42 18.91
CA ASN A 77 -8.19 13.26 19.43
C ASN A 77 -8.16 12.71 20.86
N ALA A 78 -9.18 12.98 21.67
CA ALA A 78 -9.30 12.44 23.03
C ALA A 78 -9.77 10.97 23.04
N ILE A 79 -10.52 10.58 22.00
CA ILE A 79 -10.95 9.21 21.76
C ILE A 79 -9.78 8.38 21.23
N GLU A 80 -9.03 8.89 20.26
CA GLU A 80 -7.89 8.22 19.60
C GLU A 80 -6.57 8.38 20.38
N SER A 81 -6.62 8.42 21.72
CA SER A 81 -5.44 8.50 22.60
C SER A 81 -5.54 7.52 23.76
N GLU A 82 -4.40 7.02 24.23
CA GLU A 82 -4.31 6.06 25.35
C GLU A 82 -5.21 4.83 25.17
N LEU A 83 -5.18 4.24 23.98
CA LEU A 83 -5.94 3.04 23.68
C LEU A 83 -5.20 1.79 24.18
N ASP A 84 -5.94 0.77 24.58
CA ASP A 84 -5.43 -0.56 24.87
C ASP A 84 -5.49 -1.43 23.61
N PHE A 85 -4.42 -2.18 23.34
CA PHE A 85 -4.38 -3.04 22.16
C PHE A 85 -5.31 -4.24 22.31
N ALA A 86 -6.25 -4.40 21.39
CA ALA A 86 -7.20 -5.51 21.39
C ALA A 86 -6.73 -6.68 20.50
N GLY A 87 -6.07 -6.40 19.38
CA GLY A 87 -5.57 -7.44 18.49
C GLY A 87 -5.36 -6.99 17.04
N PHE A 88 -4.93 -7.95 16.21
CA PHE A 88 -4.84 -7.78 14.76
C PHE A 88 -5.93 -8.58 14.04
N ALA A 89 -6.59 -7.96 13.07
CA ALA A 89 -7.36 -8.64 12.04
C ALA A 89 -6.52 -8.71 10.75
N SER A 90 -6.24 -9.91 10.25
CA SER A 90 -5.41 -10.12 9.06
C SER A 90 -6.18 -10.82 7.96
N PHE A 91 -6.14 -10.28 6.74
CA PHE A 91 -6.85 -10.79 5.59
C PHE A 91 -5.87 -11.15 4.47
N ARG A 92 -6.07 -12.30 3.83
CA ARG A 92 -5.29 -12.66 2.64
C ARG A 92 -5.97 -12.07 1.41
N CYS A 93 -5.21 -11.28 0.65
CA CYS A 93 -5.67 -10.71 -0.61
C CYS A 93 -4.77 -11.27 -1.74
N PRO A 94 -5.09 -12.47 -2.28
CA PRO A 94 -4.26 -13.08 -3.31
C PRO A 94 -4.25 -12.23 -4.58
N ALA A 95 -3.11 -12.17 -5.26
CA ALA A 95 -3.03 -11.58 -6.58
C ALA A 95 -3.87 -12.39 -7.59
N ARG A 96 -4.34 -11.74 -8.67
CA ARG A 96 -5.05 -12.46 -9.74
C ARG A 96 -4.14 -13.51 -10.36
N ALA A 97 -4.69 -14.69 -10.66
CA ALA A 97 -3.92 -15.85 -11.12
C ALA A 97 -3.14 -15.60 -12.42
N ASP A 98 -3.67 -14.74 -13.29
CA ASP A 98 -3.09 -14.33 -14.56
C ASP A 98 -1.97 -13.27 -14.44
N SER A 99 -1.91 -12.55 -13.31
CA SER A 99 -1.01 -11.40 -13.14
C SER A 99 0.46 -11.76 -13.35
N ARG A 100 0.90 -12.90 -12.81
CA ARG A 100 2.29 -13.36 -12.96
C ARG A 100 2.65 -13.63 -14.42
N ALA A 101 1.74 -14.24 -15.18
CA ALA A 101 1.97 -14.54 -16.58
C ALA A 101 2.04 -13.27 -17.42
N ALA A 102 1.11 -12.33 -17.22
CA ALA A 102 1.08 -11.05 -17.90
C ALA A 102 2.35 -10.22 -17.63
N ILE A 103 2.76 -10.11 -16.36
CA ILE A 103 3.98 -9.38 -15.98
C ILE A 103 5.23 -10.04 -16.59
N LYS A 104 5.29 -11.37 -16.63
CA LYS A 104 6.39 -12.09 -17.30
C LYS A 104 6.47 -11.73 -18.78
N MET A 105 5.33 -11.68 -19.48
CA MET A 105 5.28 -11.30 -20.91
C MET A 105 5.78 -9.87 -21.13
N LEU A 106 5.30 -8.90 -20.33
CA LEU A 106 5.72 -7.51 -20.39
C LEU A 106 7.23 -7.35 -20.17
N ARG A 107 7.79 -8.06 -19.19
CA ARG A 107 9.23 -8.02 -18.91
C ARG A 107 10.05 -8.66 -20.04
N ASN A 108 9.57 -9.74 -20.65
CA ASN A 108 10.22 -10.39 -21.78
C ASN A 108 10.26 -9.48 -23.02
N SER A 109 9.24 -8.65 -23.21
CA SER A 109 9.21 -7.60 -24.24
C SER A 109 9.89 -6.30 -23.82
N LYS A 110 10.75 -6.33 -22.79
CA LYS A 110 11.57 -5.21 -22.30
C LYS A 110 10.77 -4.02 -21.75
N HIS A 111 9.49 -4.19 -21.43
CA HIS A 111 8.73 -3.16 -20.74
C HIS A 111 9.20 -3.03 -19.28
N LEU A 112 9.28 -1.78 -18.81
CA LEU A 112 9.47 -1.49 -17.40
C LEU A 112 8.14 -1.66 -16.68
N VAL A 113 8.10 -2.56 -15.70
CA VAL A 113 6.90 -2.80 -14.89
C VAL A 113 7.16 -2.28 -13.48
N THR A 114 6.29 -1.39 -13.01
CA THR A 114 6.37 -0.72 -11.71
C THR A 114 5.02 -0.84 -11.01
N MET A 115 5.03 -1.06 -9.70
CA MET A 115 3.84 -1.09 -8.85
C MET A 115 3.64 0.27 -8.16
N ILE A 116 2.41 0.81 -8.20
CA ILE A 116 2.02 2.02 -7.46
C ILE A 116 0.76 1.72 -6.65
N THR A 117 0.89 1.58 -5.32
CA THR A 117 -0.21 1.16 -4.43
C THR A 117 -0.36 2.07 -3.20
N GLY A 118 -1.58 2.12 -2.66
CA GLY A 118 -1.89 2.73 -1.37
C GLY A 118 -1.63 1.81 -0.17
N ASP A 119 -1.34 0.53 -0.41
CA ASP A 119 -1.12 -0.45 0.64
C ASP A 119 0.18 -0.22 1.41
N ALA A 120 0.30 -0.92 2.54
CA ALA A 120 1.51 -0.95 3.33
C ALA A 120 2.71 -1.49 2.53
N LEU A 121 3.89 -0.92 2.78
CA LEU A 121 5.11 -1.24 2.05
C LEU A 121 5.45 -2.73 2.03
N LEU A 122 5.37 -3.41 3.16
CA LEU A 122 5.72 -4.83 3.23
C LEU A 122 4.75 -5.71 2.44
N THR A 123 3.45 -5.41 2.50
CA THR A 123 2.43 -6.09 1.71
C THR A 123 2.65 -5.84 0.22
N ALA A 124 2.92 -4.59 -0.18
CA ALA A 124 3.23 -4.24 -1.57
C ALA A 124 4.46 -4.99 -2.09
N LEU A 125 5.54 -5.06 -1.28
CA LEU A 125 6.74 -5.82 -1.61
C LEU A 125 6.46 -7.32 -1.75
N HIS A 126 5.62 -7.89 -0.88
CA HIS A 126 5.20 -9.30 -1.00
C HIS A 126 4.51 -9.54 -2.33
N VAL A 127 3.49 -8.74 -2.67
CA VAL A 127 2.75 -8.86 -3.93
C VAL A 127 3.66 -8.63 -5.14
N ALA A 128 4.59 -7.66 -5.06
CA ALA A 128 5.55 -7.40 -6.14
C ALA A 128 6.51 -8.58 -6.39
N LEU A 129 6.93 -9.28 -5.32
CA LEU A 129 7.74 -10.50 -5.42
C LEU A 129 6.93 -11.72 -5.88
N GLU A 130 5.66 -11.79 -5.52
CA GLU A 130 4.75 -12.86 -5.94
C GLU A 130 4.40 -12.74 -7.43
N THR A 131 4.10 -11.53 -7.89
CA THR A 131 3.70 -11.25 -9.28
C THR A 131 4.88 -11.17 -10.25
N GLY A 132 6.11 -11.02 -9.74
CA GLY A 132 7.33 -10.96 -10.55
C GLY A 132 7.73 -9.56 -11.02
N ILE A 133 7.13 -8.51 -10.46
CA ILE A 133 7.58 -7.11 -10.63
C ILE A 133 8.97 -6.96 -10.01
N CYS A 134 9.15 -7.48 -8.80
CA CYS A 134 10.43 -7.61 -8.13
C CYS A 134 11.00 -9.01 -8.32
N SER A 135 12.33 -9.10 -8.46
CA SER A 135 13.01 -10.39 -8.59
C SER A 135 13.29 -10.98 -7.22
N ARG A 136 12.90 -12.25 -7.01
CA ARG A 136 13.24 -12.98 -5.77
C ARG A 136 14.74 -13.26 -5.62
N ARG A 137 15.53 -13.13 -6.70
CA ARG A 137 17.00 -13.28 -6.68
C ARG A 137 17.71 -12.03 -6.13
N LYS A 138 17.06 -10.88 -6.17
CA LYS A 138 17.62 -9.61 -5.71
C LYS A 138 17.17 -9.32 -4.28
N LYS A 139 18.05 -8.73 -3.49
CA LYS A 139 17.68 -8.17 -2.18
C LYS A 139 16.84 -6.90 -2.39
N THR A 140 16.05 -6.52 -1.39
CA THR A 140 15.22 -5.32 -1.45
C THR A 140 15.81 -4.21 -0.59
N LEU A 141 15.84 -3.00 -1.12
CA LEU A 141 16.18 -1.78 -0.41
C LEU A 141 15.00 -0.81 -0.45
N VAL A 142 14.79 -0.13 0.67
CA VAL A 142 13.74 0.88 0.86
C VAL A 142 14.45 2.19 1.16
N LEU A 143 14.06 3.26 0.45
CA LEU A 143 14.57 4.59 0.76
C LEU A 143 13.86 5.13 2.00
N SER A 144 14.63 5.67 2.93
CA SER A 144 14.14 6.34 4.13
C SER A 144 14.95 7.60 4.38
N ARG A 145 14.40 8.52 5.18
CA ARG A 145 15.14 9.67 5.68
C ARG A 145 16.22 9.20 6.66
N ALA A 146 17.41 9.77 6.55
CA ALA A 146 18.49 9.52 7.50
C ALA A 146 18.16 10.16 8.86
N PRO A 147 18.45 9.49 9.98
CA PRO A 147 18.46 10.17 11.27
C PRO A 147 19.63 11.17 11.26
N GLN A 148 19.46 12.30 11.94
CA GLN A 148 20.35 13.49 11.85
C GLN A 148 21.83 13.21 12.23
N SER A 149 22.19 11.99 12.67
CA SER A 149 23.42 11.71 13.40
C SER A 149 24.37 10.68 12.76
N SER A 150 24.03 10.00 11.65
CA SER A 150 24.72 8.73 11.31
C SER A 150 25.40 8.59 9.93
N CYS A 151 25.08 9.37 8.89
CA CYS A 151 25.64 9.06 7.55
C CYS A 151 26.02 10.23 6.63
N GLY A 152 25.87 11.50 7.05
CA GLY A 152 26.17 12.68 6.21
C GLY A 152 25.27 12.85 4.97
N SER A 153 24.47 11.85 4.60
CA SER A 153 23.45 11.91 3.55
C SER A 153 22.06 12.16 4.16
N THR A 154 21.23 12.92 3.46
CA THR A 154 19.83 13.19 3.88
C THR A 154 18.94 11.95 3.79
N PHE A 155 19.28 11.01 2.90
CA PHE A 155 18.52 9.79 2.67
C PHE A 155 19.40 8.54 2.77
N ILE A 156 18.80 7.43 3.17
CA ILE A 156 19.47 6.14 3.33
C ILE A 156 18.63 5.01 2.76
N TRP A 157 19.32 4.02 2.21
CA TRP A 157 18.77 2.73 1.83
C TRP A 157 18.82 1.78 3.02
N ILE A 158 17.67 1.28 3.42
CA ILE A 158 17.53 0.30 4.50
C ILE A 158 16.86 -0.97 4.00
N LYS A 159 17.06 -2.08 4.72
CA LYS A 159 16.31 -3.31 4.46
C LYS A 159 14.86 -3.15 4.95
N PRO A 160 13.87 -3.81 4.31
CA PRO A 160 12.47 -3.77 4.75
C PRO A 160 12.26 -4.16 6.23
N SER A 161 13.13 -5.00 6.79
CA SER A 161 13.07 -5.39 8.21
C SER A 161 13.42 -4.29 9.19
N HIS A 162 14.24 -3.33 8.78
CA HIS A 162 14.68 -2.21 9.60
C HIS A 162 13.67 -1.06 9.55
N PHE A 163 12.93 -0.95 8.44
CA PHE A 163 11.86 0.03 8.24
C PHE A 163 10.80 -0.03 9.35
N LEU A 164 10.39 -1.23 9.79
CA LEU A 164 9.42 -1.38 10.88
C LEU A 164 10.00 -1.15 12.28
N ARG A 165 11.28 -1.44 12.50
CA ARG A 165 11.92 -1.33 13.82
C ARG A 165 12.39 0.09 14.13
N GLY A 166 12.25 1.04 13.19
CA GLY A 166 12.83 2.38 13.31
C GLY A 166 14.36 2.38 13.42
N LYS A 167 15.03 1.25 13.14
CA LYS A 167 16.50 1.13 13.19
C LYS A 167 17.10 1.70 11.91
N LEU A 168 17.19 3.02 11.86
CA LEU A 168 17.67 3.77 10.70
C LEU A 168 19.19 3.93 10.67
N ASP A 169 19.91 3.57 11.73
CA ASP A 169 21.37 3.83 11.84
C ASP A 169 22.28 2.87 11.04
N CYS A 170 21.72 1.88 10.35
CA CYS A 170 22.48 0.85 9.64
C CYS A 170 22.18 0.82 8.12
N GLY A 171 21.85 1.97 7.55
CA GLY A 171 21.54 2.13 6.12
C GLY A 171 22.77 2.46 5.27
N ARG A 172 22.68 2.16 3.95
CA ARG A 172 23.63 2.67 2.95
C ARG A 172 23.22 4.10 2.58
N GLY A 173 24.16 5.04 2.56
CA GLY A 173 23.88 6.43 2.14
C GLY A 173 23.28 6.49 0.73
N PHE A 174 22.34 7.40 0.52
CA PHE A 174 21.79 7.65 -0.81
C PHE A 174 22.78 8.48 -1.64
N VAL A 175 23.07 8.01 -2.85
CA VAL A 175 23.86 8.68 -3.88
C VAL A 175 23.10 8.53 -5.20
N ALA A 176 22.78 9.65 -5.87
CA ALA A 176 21.88 9.64 -7.03
C ALA A 176 22.50 8.94 -8.25
N GLU A 177 23.81 9.08 -8.42
CA GLU A 177 24.60 8.52 -9.53
C GLU A 177 24.65 6.99 -9.46
N GLU A 178 24.48 6.40 -8.27
CA GLU A 178 24.51 4.96 -8.06
C GLU A 178 23.18 4.27 -8.38
N LEU A 179 22.10 5.03 -8.61
CA LEU A 179 20.74 4.48 -8.82
C LEU A 179 20.64 3.44 -9.94
N PRO A 180 21.25 3.61 -11.13
CA PRO A 180 21.20 2.60 -12.18
C PRO A 180 21.84 1.27 -11.76
N SER A 181 23.03 1.34 -11.12
CA SER A 181 23.75 0.17 -10.61
C SER A 181 22.98 -0.49 -9.47
N LEU A 182 22.43 0.30 -8.56
CA LEU A 182 21.58 -0.17 -7.47
C LEU A 182 20.34 -0.90 -7.98
N ARG A 183 19.65 -0.39 -9.01
CA ARG A 183 18.50 -1.06 -9.63
C ARG A 183 18.90 -2.37 -10.32
N ALA A 184 20.11 -2.46 -10.84
CA ALA A 184 20.63 -3.69 -11.43
C ALA A 184 20.83 -4.78 -10.36
N GLU A 185 21.25 -4.44 -9.15
CA GLU A 185 21.54 -5.40 -8.08
C GLU A 185 20.37 -5.64 -7.11
N TYR A 186 19.54 -4.62 -6.85
CA TYR A 186 18.48 -4.62 -5.84
C TYR A 186 17.08 -4.38 -6.42
N ASN A 187 16.06 -4.76 -5.66
CA ASN A 187 14.71 -4.24 -5.82
C ASN A 187 14.58 -2.98 -4.97
N LEU A 188 14.22 -1.86 -5.56
CA LEU A 188 14.12 -0.57 -4.90
C LEU A 188 12.64 -0.21 -4.67
N ALA A 189 12.34 0.24 -3.45
CA ALA A 189 11.01 0.66 -3.06
C ALA A 189 11.04 1.98 -2.27
N ILE A 190 9.93 2.69 -2.31
CA ILE A 190 9.75 3.97 -1.61
C ILE A 190 8.30 4.11 -1.14
N THR A 191 8.10 4.91 -0.10
CA THR A 191 6.77 5.33 0.36
C THR A 191 6.45 6.76 -0.08
N GLY A 192 5.17 7.10 -0.17
CA GLY A 192 4.73 8.40 -0.66
C GLY A 192 5.28 9.61 0.12
N ASP A 193 5.40 9.49 1.44
CA ASP A 193 6.01 10.52 2.30
C ASP A 193 7.48 10.78 1.93
N ILE A 194 8.28 9.72 1.77
CA ILE A 194 9.70 9.83 1.39
C ILE A 194 9.85 10.35 -0.05
N LEU A 195 8.95 10.00 -0.95
CA LEU A 195 8.94 10.57 -2.31
C LEU A 195 8.73 12.09 -2.28
N ASN A 196 7.81 12.59 -1.45
CA ASN A 196 7.59 14.02 -1.30
C ASN A 196 8.82 14.72 -0.70
N ASP A 197 9.43 14.12 0.33
CA ASP A 197 10.65 14.65 0.94
C ASP A 197 11.80 14.69 -0.08
N TYR A 198 11.96 13.65 -0.90
CA TYR A 198 12.96 13.64 -1.98
C TYR A 198 12.70 14.72 -3.02
N ARG A 199 11.44 14.91 -3.45
CA ARG A 199 11.09 15.99 -4.40
C ARG A 199 11.37 17.39 -3.84
N ARG A 200 11.32 17.59 -2.53
CA ARG A 200 11.71 18.86 -1.91
C ARG A 200 13.22 19.07 -1.92
N PHE A 201 13.97 17.97 -1.81
CA PHE A 201 15.43 17.97 -1.83
C PHE A 201 15.98 18.14 -3.26
N GLU A 202 15.42 17.41 -4.23
CA GLU A 202 15.85 17.38 -5.63
C GLU A 202 14.65 17.54 -6.58
N PRO A 203 14.08 18.75 -6.71
CA PRO A 203 12.80 18.97 -7.41
C PRO A 203 12.82 18.66 -8.91
N ASN A 204 13.97 18.82 -9.55
CA ASN A 204 14.14 18.60 -10.98
C ASN A 204 14.55 17.16 -11.33
N SER A 205 14.95 16.36 -10.33
CA SER A 205 15.46 15.02 -10.56
C SER A 205 14.34 14.01 -10.77
N LYS A 206 14.36 13.31 -11.91
CA LYS A 206 13.48 12.16 -12.19
C LYS A 206 14.19 10.81 -12.02
N SER A 207 15.49 10.82 -11.71
CA SER A 207 16.33 9.61 -11.65
C SER A 207 15.82 8.58 -10.64
N LEU A 208 15.33 9.06 -9.50
CA LEU A 208 14.74 8.20 -8.47
C LEU A 208 13.48 7.50 -9.00
N VAL A 209 12.54 8.26 -9.57
CA VAL A 209 11.26 7.71 -10.05
C VAL A 209 11.47 6.65 -11.13
N LEU A 210 12.44 6.87 -12.03
CA LEU A 210 12.84 5.90 -13.05
C LEU A 210 13.43 4.61 -12.45
N SER A 211 14.02 4.71 -11.25
CA SER A 211 14.78 3.63 -10.64
C SER A 211 13.99 2.78 -9.64
N ILE A 212 12.88 3.28 -9.11
CA ILE A 212 12.01 2.53 -8.19
C ILE A 212 11.15 1.49 -8.93
N GLN A 213 10.91 0.33 -8.31
CA GLN A 213 9.97 -0.68 -8.79
C GLN A 213 8.66 -0.71 -7.99
N VAL A 214 8.67 -0.29 -6.73
CA VAL A 214 7.48 -0.32 -5.85
C VAL A 214 7.31 1.01 -5.12
N PHE A 215 6.19 1.66 -5.39
CA PHE A 215 5.70 2.83 -4.67
C PHE A 215 4.55 2.39 -3.77
N ALA A 216 4.72 2.52 -2.46
CA ALA A 216 3.73 2.11 -1.46
C ALA A 216 3.20 3.30 -0.65
N ARG A 217 2.08 3.12 0.06
CA ARG A 217 1.42 4.20 0.83
C ARG A 217 1.13 5.46 -0.02
N MET A 218 0.85 5.27 -1.30
CA MET A 218 0.62 6.38 -2.24
C MET A 218 -0.80 6.90 -2.13
N ILE A 219 -0.96 8.20 -1.94
CA ILE A 219 -2.26 8.88 -2.10
C ILE A 219 -2.58 9.08 -3.60
N PRO A 220 -3.85 9.28 -3.99
CA PRO A 220 -4.23 9.41 -5.41
C PRO A 220 -3.43 10.43 -6.22
N SER A 221 -3.21 11.64 -5.68
CA SER A 221 -2.41 12.68 -6.34
C SER A 221 -0.94 12.29 -6.52
N GLN A 222 -0.39 11.48 -5.61
CA GLN A 222 0.97 10.96 -5.75
C GLN A 222 1.06 9.95 -6.89
N LYS A 223 0.04 9.09 -7.06
CA LYS A 223 0.01 8.16 -8.21
C LYS A 223 0.04 8.91 -9.53
N GLU A 224 -0.78 9.97 -9.64
CA GLU A 224 -0.81 10.84 -10.81
C GLU A 224 0.56 11.48 -11.08
N SER A 225 1.16 12.12 -10.06
CA SER A 225 2.47 12.77 -10.21
C SER A 225 3.60 11.81 -10.59
N VAL A 226 3.58 10.54 -10.15
CA VAL A 226 4.57 9.54 -10.60
C VAL A 226 4.43 9.28 -12.10
N ILE A 227 3.21 9.19 -12.63
CA ILE A 227 2.99 9.05 -14.08
C ILE A 227 3.46 10.30 -14.83
N ILE A 228 3.23 11.51 -14.30
CA ILE A 228 3.75 12.76 -14.88
C ILE A 228 5.29 12.70 -14.95
N ASP A 229 5.95 12.38 -13.84
CA ASP A 229 7.41 12.32 -13.76
C ASP A 229 8.01 11.32 -14.76
N LEU A 230 7.37 10.16 -14.95
CA LEU A 230 7.81 9.17 -15.93
C LEU A 230 7.64 9.67 -17.37
N LYS A 231 6.54 10.38 -17.67
CA LYS A 231 6.30 10.98 -18.98
C LYS A 231 7.28 12.12 -19.28
N ASP A 232 7.52 12.99 -18.30
CA ASP A 232 8.47 14.10 -18.42
C ASP A 232 9.91 13.60 -18.62
N ALA A 233 10.22 12.41 -18.08
CA ALA A 233 11.47 11.70 -18.34
C ALA A 233 11.54 11.02 -19.72
N GLY A 234 10.53 11.19 -20.58
CA GLY A 234 10.49 10.69 -21.95
C GLY A 234 9.91 9.29 -22.11
N LEU A 235 9.29 8.69 -21.08
CA LEU A 235 8.69 7.36 -21.19
C LEU A 235 7.24 7.40 -21.67
N TYR A 236 6.90 6.50 -22.59
CA TYR A 236 5.51 6.15 -22.86
C TYR A 236 4.96 5.31 -21.70
N CYS A 237 3.83 5.74 -21.15
CA CYS A 237 3.29 5.21 -19.90
C CYS A 237 1.93 4.58 -20.16
N LEU A 238 1.80 3.30 -19.84
CA LEU A 238 0.53 2.61 -19.70
C LEU A 238 0.23 2.48 -18.21
N MET A 239 -0.95 2.94 -17.78
CA MET A 239 -1.43 2.76 -16.41
C MET A 239 -2.62 1.81 -16.42
N CYS A 240 -2.62 0.84 -15.51
CA CYS A 240 -3.70 -0.12 -15.31
C CYS A 240 -4.19 -0.04 -13.86
N GLY A 241 -5.49 0.10 -13.65
CA GLY A 241 -6.09 0.22 -12.31
C GLY A 241 -7.58 -0.11 -12.32
N ASP A 242 -8.14 -0.43 -11.17
CA ASP A 242 -9.54 -0.87 -11.00
C ASP A 242 -10.38 0.06 -10.12
N GLY A 243 -9.74 1.01 -9.41
CA GLY A 243 -10.39 1.85 -8.41
C GLY A 243 -10.53 3.31 -8.78
N THR A 244 -11.41 4.00 -8.04
CA THR A 244 -11.56 5.47 -8.07
C THR A 244 -10.26 6.20 -7.70
N ASN A 245 -9.39 5.55 -6.90
CA ASN A 245 -8.09 6.06 -6.50
C ASN A 245 -7.08 6.19 -7.65
N ASP A 246 -7.32 5.51 -8.77
CA ASP A 246 -6.40 5.47 -9.91
C ASP A 246 -6.84 6.36 -11.07
N VAL A 247 -8.01 7.01 -10.97
CA VAL A 247 -8.60 7.80 -12.06
C VAL A 247 -7.66 8.91 -12.55
N GLY A 248 -7.02 9.64 -11.63
CA GLY A 248 -6.05 10.68 -11.99
C GLY A 248 -4.86 10.11 -12.77
N ALA A 249 -4.26 9.02 -12.26
CA ALA A 249 -3.14 8.35 -12.91
C ALA A 249 -3.51 7.73 -14.26
N LEU A 250 -4.69 7.12 -14.38
CA LEU A 250 -5.23 6.57 -15.62
C LEU A 250 -5.42 7.65 -16.69
N LYS A 251 -5.94 8.82 -16.29
CA LYS A 251 -6.14 9.96 -17.20
C LYS A 251 -4.82 10.55 -17.67
N GLN A 252 -3.80 10.56 -16.80
CA GLN A 252 -2.52 11.17 -17.10
C GLN A 252 -1.61 10.29 -17.96
N ALA A 253 -1.78 8.96 -17.91
CA ALA A 253 -1.03 8.03 -18.74
C ALA A 253 -1.29 8.24 -20.23
N HIS A 254 -0.35 7.81 -21.08
CA HIS A 254 -0.55 7.80 -22.53
C HIS A 254 -1.65 6.79 -22.91
N VAL A 255 -1.69 5.67 -22.19
CA VAL A 255 -2.74 4.66 -22.30
C VAL A 255 -3.24 4.33 -20.89
N GLY A 256 -4.51 4.63 -20.61
CA GLY A 256 -5.19 4.25 -19.38
C GLY A 256 -6.08 3.02 -19.60
N VAL A 257 -5.88 1.96 -18.81
CA VAL A 257 -6.69 0.74 -18.83
C VAL A 257 -7.41 0.58 -17.50
N ALA A 258 -8.73 0.70 -17.52
CA ALA A 258 -9.57 0.43 -16.36
C ALA A 258 -9.93 -1.06 -16.33
N LEU A 259 -9.57 -1.76 -15.25
CA LEU A 259 -9.97 -3.14 -15.04
C LEU A 259 -11.36 -3.15 -14.40
N LEU A 260 -12.35 -3.57 -15.18
CA LEU A 260 -13.67 -3.86 -14.65
C LEU A 260 -13.63 -5.21 -13.94
N GLN A 261 -14.26 -5.27 -12.77
CA GLN A 261 -14.56 -6.57 -12.17
C GLN A 261 -15.69 -7.18 -13.00
N SER A 262 -15.43 -8.28 -13.70
CA SER A 262 -16.52 -9.12 -14.17
C SER A 262 -17.16 -9.72 -12.92
N THR A 263 -18.37 -9.30 -12.60
CA THR A 263 -19.24 -10.14 -11.77
C THR A 263 -19.47 -11.40 -12.58
N ASN A 264 -18.67 -12.43 -12.35
CA ASN A 264 -19.02 -13.76 -12.82
C ASN A 264 -20.32 -14.13 -12.10
N SER A 265 -21.43 -13.94 -12.79
CA SER A 265 -22.68 -14.62 -12.54
C SER A 265 -22.50 -16.11 -12.88
N ASP A 266 -21.65 -16.80 -12.12
CA ASP A 266 -21.45 -18.25 -12.20
C ASP A 266 -22.26 -18.95 -11.09
N HIS A 267 -23.52 -18.54 -10.94
CA HIS A 267 -24.59 -19.46 -10.52
C HIS A 267 -25.33 -19.87 -11.79
N VAL A 268 -24.67 -20.66 -12.64
CA VAL A 268 -25.35 -21.48 -13.63
C VAL A 268 -25.38 -22.88 -13.04
N SER A 269 -26.55 -23.25 -12.55
CA SER A 269 -26.93 -24.63 -12.30
C SER A 269 -26.58 -25.48 -13.51
N ASP A 270 -25.86 -26.58 -13.28
CA ASP A 270 -25.68 -27.67 -14.23
C ASP A 270 -27.01 -27.98 -14.93
N THR A 271 -27.09 -27.73 -16.23
CA THR A 271 -27.94 -28.51 -17.14
C THR A 271 -27.52 -28.27 -18.59
N SER A 272 -27.15 -29.39 -19.24
CA SER A 272 -27.14 -29.66 -20.69
C SER A 272 -26.19 -28.88 -21.61
N LEU A 273 -25.21 -29.65 -22.10
CA LEU A 273 -24.51 -29.60 -23.39
C LEU A 273 -25.22 -28.82 -24.51
N THR A 274 -24.52 -27.88 -25.15
CA THR A 274 -24.40 -27.73 -26.62
C THR A 274 -23.30 -26.72 -26.97
N GLU A 275 -22.65 -26.96 -28.12
CA GLU A 275 -21.46 -26.30 -28.62
C GLU A 275 -21.61 -24.78 -28.85
N GLY A 276 -20.51 -24.02 -28.71
CA GLY A 276 -20.29 -22.82 -29.54
C GLY A 276 -19.73 -21.55 -28.87
N ARG A 277 -18.46 -21.26 -29.21
CA ARG A 277 -17.71 -19.97 -29.24
C ARG A 277 -16.94 -19.54 -27.97
N PRO A 278 -15.66 -19.15 -28.12
CA PRO A 278 -14.91 -18.53 -27.04
C PRO A 278 -15.42 -17.11 -26.79
N ALA A 279 -15.60 -16.77 -25.51
CA ALA A 279 -15.99 -15.44 -25.05
C ALA A 279 -14.93 -14.40 -25.46
N THR A 280 -15.26 -13.57 -26.45
CA THR A 280 -14.47 -12.39 -26.80
C THR A 280 -14.63 -11.33 -25.71
N SER A 281 -13.55 -11.07 -24.97
CA SER A 281 -13.37 -9.84 -24.20
C SER A 281 -13.59 -8.63 -25.13
N ARG A 282 -14.66 -7.86 -24.89
CA ARG A 282 -14.90 -6.59 -25.59
C ARG A 282 -14.04 -5.51 -24.95
N TYR A 283 -12.91 -5.19 -25.59
CA TYR A 283 -12.16 -3.97 -25.32
C TYR A 283 -12.89 -2.79 -25.97
N PHE A 284 -13.38 -1.84 -25.15
CA PHE A 284 -13.78 -0.54 -25.67
C PHE A 284 -12.51 0.32 -25.86
N ALA A 285 -11.88 0.16 -27.02
CA ALA A 285 -10.95 1.17 -27.52
C ALA A 285 -11.79 2.36 -28.02
N LYS A 286 -11.67 3.52 -27.38
CA LYS A 286 -12.06 4.79 -28.02
C LYS A 286 -11.27 4.87 -29.33
N GLN A 287 -11.98 4.95 -30.46
CA GLN A 287 -11.41 4.96 -31.79
C GLN A 287 -10.32 6.04 -31.92
N GLY A 288 -9.08 5.58 -31.98
CA GLY A 288 -7.94 6.24 -32.59
C GLY A 288 -7.18 5.14 -33.31
N HIS A 289 -7.15 5.20 -34.64
CA HIS A 289 -6.55 4.19 -35.49
C HIS A 289 -5.09 3.93 -35.08
N MET A 290 -4.79 2.76 -34.51
CA MET A 290 -3.43 2.23 -34.41
C MET A 290 -3.43 0.83 -35.02
N ARG A 291 -2.90 0.74 -36.24
CA ARG A 291 -2.42 -0.52 -36.82
C ARG A 291 -1.11 -0.87 -36.11
N PHE A 292 -1.06 -2.02 -35.43
CA PHE A 292 0.19 -2.64 -35.04
C PHE A 292 0.59 -3.60 -36.18
N LEU A 293 1.77 -3.36 -36.77
CA LEU A 293 2.54 -4.39 -37.47
C LEU A 293 3.34 -5.18 -36.44
#